data_AF-A0AB73K464-F1
#
_entry.id   AF-A0AB73K464-F1
#
_cell.length_a   1.000
_cell.length_b   1.000
_cell.length_c   1.000
_cell.angle_alpha   90.00
_cell.angle_beta   90.00
_cell.angle_gamma   90.00
#
_symmetry.space_group_name_H-M   'P 1'
#
loop_
_entity.id
_entity.type
_entity.pdbx_description
1 polymer ?
#
loop_
_entity_poly.entity_id
_entity_poly.type
_entity_poly.pdbx_seq_one_letter_code
_entity_poly.pdbx_strand_id
1 'polypeptide(L)' 'MQMNTLTDRINQALEEIRPFLMSDGGDVKLIEIKDNKVFVSFTGACSDCSINQSTLKLGIESTIKKHVPEIEEVISISE' A
#
# COMPACT_ATOMS: atom_id res chain seq x y z
N MET A 1 -9.22 0.89 -24.54
CA MET A 1 -8.97 2.20 -23.88
C MET A 1 -9.80 2.26 -22.62
N GLN A 2 -9.23 1.89 -21.49
CA GLN A 2 -9.72 2.14 -20.12
C GLN A 2 -8.46 1.98 -19.26
N MET A 3 -8.09 2.83 -18.30
CA MET A 3 -8.69 4.03 -17.75
C MET A 3 -7.56 4.81 -17.07
N ASN A 4 -7.51 6.14 -17.22
CA ASN A 4 -6.78 7.02 -16.32
C ASN A 4 -7.52 7.11 -14.96
N THR A 5 -7.70 5.98 -14.28
CA THR A 5 -8.33 5.93 -12.96
C THR A 5 -7.26 5.79 -11.89
N LEU A 6 -7.46 6.48 -10.77
CA LEU A 6 -6.69 6.39 -9.51
C LEU A 6 -6.14 4.99 -9.21
N THR A 7 -6.98 3.97 -9.41
CA THR A 7 -6.66 2.54 -9.26
C THR A 7 -5.43 2.11 -10.04
N ASP A 8 -5.25 2.56 -11.28
CA ASP A 8 -4.12 2.20 -12.13
C ASP A 8 -2.81 2.76 -11.56
N ARG A 9 -2.81 4.07 -11.23
CA ARG A 9 -1.65 4.73 -10.63
C ARG A 9 -1.26 4.11 -9.28
N ILE A 10 -2.26 3.73 -8.47
CA ILE A 10 -2.02 3.01 -7.21
C ILE A 10 -1.47 1.62 -7.48
N ASN A 11 -2.00 0.87 -8.45
CA ASN A 11 -1.45 -0.43 -8.82
C ASN A 11 0.01 -0.30 -9.25
N GLN A 12 0.36 0.67 -10.09
CA GLN A 12 1.76 0.91 -10.47
C GLN A 12 2.66 1.16 -9.25
N ALA A 13 2.20 2.02 -8.32
CA ALA A 13 2.94 2.29 -7.08
C ALA A 13 3.10 1.03 -6.21
N LEU A 14 2.04 0.21 -6.11
CA LEU A 14 2.05 -1.05 -5.37
C LEU A 14 2.95 -2.09 -6.04
N GLU A 15 2.99 -2.16 -7.37
CA GLU A 15 3.85 -3.07 -8.14
C GLU A 15 5.33 -2.74 -7.96
N GLU A 16 5.70 -1.47 -7.82
CA GLU A 16 7.08 -1.09 -7.51
C GLU A 16 7.51 -1.50 -6.09
N ILE A 17 6.62 -1.43 -5.10
CA ILE A 17 6.95 -1.79 -3.71
C ILE A 17 6.75 -3.28 -3.39
N ARG A 18 5.90 -4.00 -4.13
CA ARG A 18 5.71 -5.46 -3.98
C ARG A 18 6.99 -6.28 -3.87
N PRO A 19 8.00 -6.13 -4.75
CA PRO A 19 9.23 -6.91 -4.64
C PRO A 19 10.02 -6.61 -3.35
N PHE A 20 9.95 -5.37 -2.85
CA PHE A 20 10.54 -5.01 -1.55
C PHE A 20 9.80 -5.67 -0.40
N LEU A 21 8.46 -5.64 -0.41
CA LEU A 21 7.64 -6.28 0.61
C LEU A 21 7.80 -7.80 0.61
N MET A 22 7.84 -8.41 -0.58
CA MET A 22 8.07 -9.85 -0.74
C MET A 22 9.47 -10.26 -0.25
N SER A 23 10.47 -9.39 -0.41
CA SER A 23 11.81 -9.62 0.15
C SER A 23 11.81 -9.61 1.68
N ASP A 24 10.96 -8.78 2.29
CA ASP A 24 10.70 -8.74 3.74
C ASP A 24 9.75 -9.86 4.22
N GLY A 25 9.25 -10.71 3.32
CA GLY A 25 8.31 -11.79 3.66
C GLY A 25 6.85 -11.33 3.84
N GLY A 26 6.47 -10.24 3.19
CA GLY A 26 5.10 -9.73 3.12
C GLY A 26 4.61 -9.44 1.71
N ASP A 27 3.36 -9.02 1.61
CA ASP A 27 2.64 -8.74 0.39
C ASP A 27 1.61 -7.63 0.64
N VAL A 28 1.28 -6.88 -0.41
CA VAL A 28 0.27 -5.82 -0.35
C VAL A 28 -0.68 -5.92 -1.54
N LYS A 29 -1.97 -5.79 -1.23
CA LYS A 29 -3.04 -5.80 -2.22
C LYS A 29 -3.95 -4.61 -2.04
N LEU A 30 -4.32 -3.99 -3.15
CA LEU A 30 -5.36 -2.98 -3.19
C LEU A 30 -6.72 -3.64 -2.96
N ILE A 31 -7.49 -3.10 -2.00
CA ILE A 31 -8.84 -3.58 -1.68
C ILE A 31 -9.88 -2.61 -2.25
N GLU A 32 -9.81 -1.35 -1.83
CA GLU A 32 -10.76 -0.31 -2.25
C GLU A 32 -10.11 1.07 -2.16
N ILE A 33 -10.66 2.04 -2.89
CA ILE A 33 -10.30 3.45 -2.77
C ILE A 33 -11.58 4.22 -2.44
N LYS A 34 -11.59 4.94 -1.33
CA LYS A 34 -12.77 5.69 -0.86
C LYS A 34 -12.34 6.97 -0.17
N ASP A 35 -12.97 8.08 -0.52
CA ASP A 35 -12.78 9.38 0.13
C ASP A 35 -11.30 9.82 0.15
N ASN A 36 -10.59 9.68 -0.97
CA ASN A 36 -9.14 9.91 -1.07
C ASN A 36 -8.29 9.03 -0.13
N LYS A 37 -8.86 7.95 0.40
CA LYS A 37 -8.15 6.95 1.19
C LYS A 37 -8.01 5.65 0.41
N VAL A 38 -6.85 5.02 0.52
CA VAL A 38 -6.58 3.73 -0.10
C VAL A 38 -6.63 2.66 0.97
N PHE A 39 -7.53 1.71 0.79
CA PHE A 39 -7.63 0.51 1.61
C PHE A 39 -6.78 -0.58 0.98
N VAL A 40 -5.76 -1.00 1.69
CA VAL A 40 -4.87 -2.09 1.27
C VAL A 40 -4.92 -3.21 2.30
N SER A 41 -4.83 -4.45 1.85
CA SER A 41 -4.59 -5.58 2.72
C SER A 41 -3.12 -5.91 2.68
N PHE A 42 -2.50 -5.91 3.86
CA PHE A 42 -1.12 -6.33 4.03
C PHE A 42 -1.12 -7.77 4.55
N THR A 43 -0.34 -8.64 3.93
CA THR A 43 -0.24 -10.05 4.31
C THR A 43 1.23 -10.40 4.44
N GLY A 44 1.75 -10.69 5.63
CA GLY A 44 3.19 -10.92 5.78
C GLY A 44 3.65 -11.31 7.17
N ALA A 45 4.83 -11.92 7.22
CA ALA A 45 5.39 -12.64 8.38
C ALA A 45 5.82 -11.76 9.57
N CYS A 46 5.60 -10.45 9.53
CA CYS A 46 5.91 -9.55 10.65
C CYS A 46 4.74 -9.42 11.65
N SER A 47 4.02 -10.51 11.90
CA SER A 47 3.02 -10.58 12.97
C SER A 47 3.64 -10.61 14.37
N ASP A 48 4.94 -10.90 14.50
CA ASP A 48 5.63 -11.12 15.78
C ASP A 48 6.75 -10.11 16.08
N CYS A 49 7.11 -9.24 15.13
CA CYS A 49 8.13 -8.23 15.41
C CYS A 49 7.46 -6.94 15.90
N SER A 50 7.62 -6.64 17.19
CA SER A 50 7.31 -5.33 17.81
C SER A 50 8.00 -4.12 17.15
N ILE A 51 8.67 -4.31 16.02
CA ILE A 51 9.17 -3.26 15.14
C ILE A 51 7.99 -2.70 14.36
N ASN A 52 7.46 -1.60 14.92
CA ASN A 52 6.67 -0.54 14.30
C ASN A 52 6.11 -0.85 12.91
N GLN A 53 4.94 -1.53 12.85
CA GLN A 53 4.05 -1.47 11.68
C GLN A 53 3.89 -0.03 11.15
N SER A 54 3.95 0.95 12.05
CA SER A 54 4.00 2.38 11.73
C SER A 54 5.09 2.76 10.72
N THR A 55 6.32 2.24 10.83
CA THR A 55 7.43 2.60 9.92
C THR A 55 7.25 1.99 8.53
N LEU A 56 6.84 0.72 8.46
CA LEU A 56 6.58 0.05 7.18
C LEU A 56 5.39 0.71 6.47
N LYS A 57 4.31 0.98 7.21
CA LYS A 57 3.13 1.70 6.72
C LYS A 57 3.51 3.07 6.16
N LEU A 58 4.37 3.82 6.86
CA LEU A 58 4.85 5.13 6.40
C LEU A 58 5.65 5.04 5.08
N GLY A 59 6.45 3.99 4.88
CA GLY A 59 7.18 3.76 3.64
C GLY A 59 6.26 3.47 2.45
N ILE A 60 5.24 2.63 2.66
CA ILE A 60 4.22 2.31 1.66
C ILE A 60 3.38 3.55 1.34
N GLU A 61 2.92 4.26 2.36
CA GLU A 61 2.13 5.48 2.20
C GLU A 61 2.91 6.56 1.44
N SER A 62 4.18 6.77 1.79
CA SER A 62 5.04 7.75 1.10
C SER A 62 5.20 7.42 -0.38
N THR A 63 5.36 6.14 -0.71
CA THR A 63 5.46 5.68 -2.10
C THR A 63 4.15 5.93 -2.85
N ILE A 64 3.02 5.53 -2.27
CA ILE A 64 1.70 5.76 -2.89
C ILE A 64 1.44 7.26 -3.09
N LYS A 65 1.69 8.10 -2.08
CA LYS A 65 1.54 9.57 -2.18
C LYS A 65 2.45 10.20 -3.22
N LYS A 66 3.64 9.63 -3.45
CA LYS A 66 4.58 10.10 -4.49
C LYS A 66 4.01 9.88 -5.90
N HIS A 67 3.35 8.76 -6.15
CA HIS A 67 2.69 8.49 -7.45
C HIS A 67 1.32 9.16 -7.55
N VAL A 68 0.61 9.23 -6.42
CA VAL A 68 -0.80 9.62 -6.32
C VAL A 68 -0.97 10.59 -5.14
N PRO A 69 -0.60 11.87 -5.32
CA PRO A 69 -0.62 12.87 -4.24
C PRO A 69 -2.04 13.30 -3.82
N GLU A 70 -3.05 12.90 -4.60
CA GLU A 70 -4.47 13.06 -4.26
C GLU A 70 -4.93 12.13 -3.11
N ILE A 71 -4.14 11.10 -2.78
CA ILE A 71 -4.42 10.24 -1.61
C ILE A 71 -3.98 10.93 -0.33
N GLU A 72 -4.92 11.10 0.59
CA GLU A 72 -4.66 11.70 1.90
C GLU A 72 -4.13 10.67 2.90
N GLU A 73 -4.61 9.43 2.85
CA GLU A 73 -4.30 8.41 3.84
C GLU A 73 -4.32 6.99 3.26
N VAL A 74 -3.40 6.14 3.73
CA VAL A 74 -3.40 4.71 3.41
C VAL A 74 -3.81 3.91 4.64
N ILE A 75 -4.88 3.13 4.51
CA ILE A 75 -5.43 2.29 5.57
C ILE A 75 -5.08 0.84 5.25
N SER A 76 -4.29 0.23 6.13
CA SER A 76 -4.04 -1.21 6.12
C SER A 76 -5.15 -1.93 6.87
N ILE A 77 -5.89 -2.78 6.18
CA ILE A 77 -6.82 -3.72 6.80
C ILE A 77 -6.10 -5.06 6.99
N SER A 78 -5.99 -5.49 8.24
CA SER A 78 -5.45 -6.78 8.65
C SER A 78 -6.45 -7.36 9.64
N GLU A 79 -7.05 -8.50 9.29
CA GLU A 79 -8.00 -9.25 10.12
C GLU A 79 -7.25 -10.26 11.01
#